data_AF-A0A6N8YZQ0-F1
#
_entry.id   AF-A0A6N8YZQ0-F1
#
_cell.length_a   1.000
_cell.length_b   1.000
_cell.length_c   1.000
_cell.angle_alpha   90.00
_cell.angle_beta   90.00
_cell.angle_gamma   90.00
#
_symmetry.space_group_name_H-M   'P 1'
#
loop_
_entity.id
_entity.type
_entity.pdbx_description
1 polymer ?
#
loop_
_entity_poly.entity_id
_entity_poly.type
_entity_poly.pdbx_seq_one_letter_code
_entity_poly.pdbx_strand_id
1 'polypeptide(L)'
;MRKRSTALILAWVCSPLCDFYLGKVGYGIMKVVTLGGFGVWALIDAIRLTTMTEDNFNQLYNTPEVIAQREDAEREADRRATPEGALCFARGMNGQVALLEDRVRLERKGRWAFVTHGVRGAREILISEISSVEYRDAGSLVNGYILFIFRGGRDSRSSILGDDAIGHNENAVVFERKSQPAFDTLREMLNHRLDEYRQPQQVVVSAPQSSFDELKKLGDLREAGLISEDEFEREKGRLLG
;
A
#
# COMPACT_ATOMS: atom_id res chain seq x y z
N MET A 1 -15.13 -8.84 21.32
CA MET A 1 -16.40 -9.59 21.34
C MET A 1 -17.54 -8.67 20.98
N ARG A 2 -18.48 -9.15 20.16
CA ARG A 2 -19.68 -8.41 19.77
C ARG A 2 -20.74 -8.51 20.86
N LYS A 3 -21.52 -7.45 21.07
CA LYS A 3 -22.60 -7.37 22.06
C LYS A 3 -23.95 -7.35 21.36
N ARG A 4 -24.89 -8.12 21.88
CA ARG A 4 -26.27 -8.19 21.36
C ARG A 4 -26.99 -6.85 21.48
N SER A 5 -26.83 -6.15 22.60
CA SER A 5 -27.44 -4.83 22.83
C SER A 5 -26.98 -3.80 21.80
N THR A 6 -25.69 -3.74 21.50
CA THR A 6 -25.14 -2.89 20.44
C THR A 6 -25.71 -3.26 19.07
N ALA A 7 -25.83 -4.55 18.76
CA ALA A 7 -26.44 -5.01 17.50
C ALA A 7 -27.92 -4.59 17.38
N LEU A 8 -28.71 -4.69 18.47
CA LEU A 8 -30.11 -4.25 18.49
C LEU A 8 -30.27 -2.76 18.23
N ILE A 9 -29.44 -1.92 18.85
CA ILE A 9 -29.44 -0.48 18.63
C ILE A 9 -29.10 -0.17 17.17
N LEU A 10 -28.05 -0.80 16.64
CA LEU A 10 -27.66 -0.62 15.24
C LEU A 10 -28.75 -1.11 14.28
N ALA A 11 -29.46 -2.20 14.58
CA ALA A 11 -30.52 -2.71 13.71
C ALA A 11 -31.66 -1.70 13.52
N TRP A 12 -32.02 -0.97 14.59
CA TRP A 12 -33.05 0.06 14.57
C TRP A 12 -32.59 1.37 13.92
N VAL A 13 -31.37 1.81 14.23
CA VAL A 13 -30.83 3.07 13.69
C VAL A 13 -30.44 2.94 12.22
N CYS A 14 -29.76 1.84 11.88
CA CYS A 14 -29.29 1.57 10.53
C CYS A 14 -28.97 0.07 10.36
N SER A 15 -29.96 -0.69 9.92
CA SER A 15 -29.84 -2.15 9.67
C SER A 15 -28.59 -2.57 8.90
N PRO A 16 -28.13 -1.87 7.83
CA PRO A 16 -26.84 -2.17 7.20
C PRO A 16 -25.63 -2.12 8.15
N LEU A 17 -25.56 -1.13 9.05
CA LEU A 17 -24.48 -1.02 10.03
C LEU A 17 -24.49 -2.20 11.03
N CYS A 18 -25.66 -2.72 11.38
CA CYS A 18 -25.77 -3.92 12.20
C CYS A 18 -25.14 -5.14 11.51
N ASP A 19 -25.37 -5.33 10.21
CA ASP A 19 -24.75 -6.44 9.48
C ASP A 19 -23.24 -6.29 9.36
N PHE A 20 -22.73 -5.08 9.14
CA PHE A 20 -21.29 -4.83 9.20
C PHE A 20 -20.72 -5.12 10.59
N TYR A 21 -21.40 -4.71 11.66
CA TYR A 21 -21.02 -5.02 13.04
C TYR A 21 -20.94 -6.52 13.31
N LEU A 22 -21.90 -7.29 12.79
CA LEU A 22 -21.94 -8.76 12.89
C LEU A 22 -20.97 -9.46 11.92
N GLY A 23 -20.23 -8.71 11.10
CA GLY A 23 -19.29 -9.21 10.09
C GLY A 23 -19.96 -9.87 8.89
N LYS A 24 -21.25 -9.63 8.65
CA LYS A 24 -22.00 -10.09 7.47
C LYS A 24 -21.94 -9.04 6.37
N VAL A 25 -20.74 -8.75 5.90
CA VAL A 25 -20.49 -7.71 4.86
C VAL A 25 -21.35 -7.96 3.61
N GLY A 26 -21.59 -9.24 3.26
CA GLY A 26 -22.51 -9.71 2.22
C GLY A 26 -23.86 -9.00 2.24
N TYR A 27 -24.60 -9.28 3.31
CA TYR A 27 -25.94 -8.77 3.56
C TYR A 27 -25.97 -7.25 3.77
N GLY A 28 -24.97 -6.69 4.46
CA GLY A 28 -24.90 -5.24 4.68
C GLY A 28 -24.94 -4.43 3.38
N ILE A 29 -24.15 -4.83 2.37
CA ILE A 29 -24.15 -4.12 1.07
C ILE A 29 -25.44 -4.36 0.28
N MET A 30 -25.97 -5.58 0.29
CA MET A 30 -27.27 -5.87 -0.34
C MET A 30 -28.33 -4.91 0.22
N LYS A 31 -28.37 -4.73 1.55
CA LYS A 31 -29.31 -3.82 2.19
C LYS A 31 -29.08 -2.36 1.79
N VAL A 32 -27.83 -1.90 1.68
CA VAL A 32 -27.51 -0.54 1.17
C VAL A 32 -28.01 -0.34 -0.27
N VAL A 33 -27.76 -1.30 -1.16
CA VAL A 33 -28.19 -1.23 -2.57
C VAL A 33 -29.72 -1.22 -2.67
N THR A 34 -30.42 -1.94 -1.78
CA THR A 34 -31.89 -1.89 -1.70
C THR A 34 -32.43 -0.66 -0.96
N LEU A 35 -31.60 0.36 -0.69
CA LEU A 35 -31.96 1.56 0.08
C LEU A 35 -32.58 1.23 1.45
N GLY A 36 -32.02 0.23 2.13
CA GLY A 36 -32.52 -0.24 3.43
C GLY A 36 -33.89 -0.92 3.35
N GLY A 37 -34.39 -1.24 2.14
CA GLY A 37 -35.65 -1.96 1.93
C GLY A 37 -36.85 -1.25 2.57
N PHE A 38 -36.81 0.09 2.66
CA PHE A 38 -37.84 0.91 3.29
C PHE A 38 -38.21 0.47 4.72
N GLY A 39 -37.24 0.02 5.51
CA GLY A 39 -37.44 -0.35 6.92
C GLY A 39 -37.86 -1.81 7.15
N VAL A 40 -38.20 -2.57 6.09
CA VAL A 40 -38.51 -4.01 6.20
C VAL A 40 -37.29 -4.78 6.75
N TRP A 41 -36.08 -4.43 6.31
CA TRP A 41 -34.86 -5.04 6.82
C TRP A 41 -34.62 -4.77 8.30
N ALA A 42 -34.91 -3.55 8.77
CA ALA A 42 -34.79 -3.19 10.18
C ALA A 42 -35.76 -3.99 11.05
N LEU A 43 -37.00 -4.19 10.57
CA LEU A 43 -38.00 -5.01 11.26
C LEU A 43 -37.58 -6.48 11.34
N ILE A 44 -37.09 -7.06 10.24
CA ILE A 44 -36.61 -8.45 10.21
C ILE A 44 -35.44 -8.64 11.18
N ASP A 45 -34.48 -7.73 11.17
CA ASP A 45 -33.32 -7.79 12.08
C ASP A 45 -33.73 -7.60 13.54
N ALA A 46 -34.66 -6.68 13.82
CA ALA A 46 -35.19 -6.44 15.16
C ALA A 46 -35.90 -7.68 15.71
N ILE A 47 -36.78 -8.32 14.93
CA ILE A 47 -37.43 -9.56 15.32
C ILE A 47 -36.35 -10.62 15.60
N ARG A 48 -35.45 -10.87 14.64
CA ARG A 48 -34.39 -11.88 14.78
C ARG A 48 -33.53 -11.68 16.04
N LEU A 49 -33.10 -10.45 16.32
CA LEU A 49 -32.21 -10.14 17.44
C LEU A 49 -32.95 -10.10 18.78
N THR A 50 -34.24 -9.77 18.80
CA THR A 50 -35.06 -9.80 20.02
C THR A 50 -35.48 -11.23 20.37
N THR A 51 -35.81 -12.07 19.38
CA THR A 51 -36.19 -13.48 19.58
C THR A 51 -35.03 -14.38 20.02
N MET A 52 -33.80 -13.90 19.89
CA MET A 52 -32.58 -14.68 20.09
C MET A 52 -31.95 -14.39 21.46
N THR A 53 -31.57 -15.43 22.22
CA THR A 53 -30.93 -15.26 23.55
C THR A 53 -29.48 -14.77 23.45
N GLU A 54 -28.90 -14.29 24.56
CA GLU A 54 -27.49 -13.89 24.59
C GLU A 54 -26.55 -15.07 24.31
N ASP A 55 -26.87 -16.26 24.83
CA ASP A 55 -26.06 -17.47 24.58
C ASP A 55 -26.08 -17.86 23.11
N ASN A 56 -27.27 -17.88 22.49
CA ASN A 56 -27.39 -18.13 21.06
C ASN A 56 -26.61 -17.08 20.26
N PHE A 57 -26.58 -15.82 20.72
CA PHE A 57 -25.85 -14.74 20.05
C PHE A 57 -24.35 -14.97 20.11
N ASN A 58 -23.85 -15.34 21.28
CA ASN A 58 -22.44 -15.63 21.48
C ASN A 58 -22.02 -16.86 20.66
N GLN A 59 -22.84 -17.90 20.59
CA GLN A 59 -22.60 -19.08 19.75
C GLN A 59 -22.52 -18.73 18.26
N LEU A 60 -23.33 -17.80 17.76
CA LEU A 60 -23.35 -17.45 16.34
C LEU A 60 -22.28 -16.43 15.91
N TYR A 61 -21.77 -15.61 16.84
CA TYR A 61 -20.93 -14.46 16.48
C TYR A 61 -19.62 -14.31 17.24
N ASN A 62 -19.44 -15.03 18.37
CA ASN A 62 -18.31 -14.85 19.28
C ASN A 62 -17.57 -16.14 19.64
N THR A 63 -17.99 -17.32 19.16
CA THR A 63 -17.24 -18.57 19.36
C THR A 63 -15.89 -18.53 18.64
N PRO A 64 -14.82 -19.10 19.22
CA PRO A 64 -13.51 -19.16 18.59
C PRO A 64 -13.53 -19.78 17.19
N GLU A 65 -14.33 -20.84 16.99
CA GLU A 65 -14.48 -21.51 15.69
C GLU A 65 -15.02 -20.56 14.61
N VAL A 66 -16.08 -19.79 14.91
CA VAL A 66 -16.67 -18.83 13.98
C VAL A 66 -15.73 -17.67 13.70
N ILE A 67 -14.94 -17.23 14.68
CA ILE A 67 -13.94 -16.19 14.49
C ILE A 67 -12.83 -16.71 13.57
N ALA A 68 -12.29 -17.90 13.86
CA ALA A 68 -11.25 -18.54 13.05
C ALA A 68 -11.71 -18.77 11.61
N GLN A 69 -12.93 -19.30 11.38
CA GLN A 69 -13.48 -19.49 10.04
C GLN A 69 -13.56 -18.18 9.23
N ARG A 70 -13.85 -17.06 9.88
CA ARG A 70 -13.90 -15.74 9.21
C ARG A 70 -12.51 -15.23 8.90
N GLU A 71 -11.59 -15.35 9.85
CA GLU A 71 -10.19 -14.99 9.63
C GLU A 71 -9.57 -15.83 8.52
N ASP A 72 -9.86 -17.14 8.47
CA ASP A 72 -9.39 -18.04 7.42
C ASP A 72 -10.04 -17.71 6.07
N ALA A 73 -11.33 -17.38 6.03
CA ALA A 73 -11.99 -16.91 4.81
C ALA A 73 -11.43 -15.57 4.31
N GLU A 74 -11.11 -14.65 5.23
CA GLU A 74 -10.44 -13.38 4.90
C GLU A 74 -9.02 -13.63 4.39
N ARG A 75 -8.22 -14.50 5.04
CA ARG A 75 -6.88 -14.89 4.58
C ARG A 75 -6.88 -15.58 3.23
N GLU A 76 -7.85 -16.46 2.98
CA GLU A 76 -8.01 -17.13 1.70
C GLU A 76 -8.43 -16.13 0.60
N ALA A 77 -9.31 -15.19 0.93
CA ALA A 77 -9.65 -14.09 0.03
C ALA A 77 -8.44 -13.19 -0.25
N ASP A 78 -7.58 -12.94 0.74
CA ASP A 78 -6.32 -12.21 0.59
C ASP A 78 -5.36 -12.97 -0.31
N ARG A 79 -5.14 -14.27 -0.07
CA ARG A 79 -4.31 -15.13 -0.92
C ARG A 79 -4.76 -15.14 -2.36
N ARG A 80 -6.07 -15.20 -2.62
CA ARG A 80 -6.62 -15.13 -3.98
C ARG A 80 -6.53 -13.73 -4.60
N ALA A 81 -6.51 -12.69 -3.78
CA ALA A 81 -6.41 -11.30 -4.25
C ALA A 81 -4.96 -10.85 -4.47
N THR A 82 -4.00 -11.48 -3.79
CA THR A 82 -2.57 -11.25 -3.99
C THR A 82 -2.17 -11.65 -5.41
N PRO A 83 -1.65 -10.72 -6.23
CA PRO A 83 -1.16 -11.04 -7.57
C PRO A 83 -0.03 -12.09 -7.51
N GLU A 84 0.01 -13.01 -8.47
CA GLU A 84 1.13 -13.93 -8.62
C GLU A 84 2.44 -13.15 -8.76
N GLY A 85 3.49 -13.57 -8.03
CA GLY A 85 4.79 -12.89 -8.03
C GLY A 85 4.87 -11.62 -7.17
N ALA A 86 3.83 -11.28 -6.39
CA ALA A 86 3.93 -10.20 -5.41
C ALA A 86 4.91 -10.56 -4.29
N LEU A 87 5.93 -9.71 -4.10
CA LEU A 87 6.89 -9.78 -3.00
C LEU A 87 6.25 -9.34 -1.68
N CYS A 88 5.35 -8.37 -1.75
CA CYS A 88 4.58 -7.86 -0.62
C CYS A 88 3.17 -7.46 -1.08
N PHE A 89 2.19 -7.56 -0.18
CA PHE A 89 0.81 -7.17 -0.43
C PHE A 89 0.20 -6.51 0.80
N ALA A 90 -0.46 -5.37 0.62
CA ALA A 90 -1.16 -4.67 1.67
C ALA A 90 -2.55 -4.21 1.20
N ARG A 91 -3.57 -4.43 2.03
CA ARG A 91 -4.95 -4.00 1.76
C ARG A 91 -5.33 -2.79 2.62
N GLY A 92 -5.69 -1.71 1.95
CA GLY A 92 -6.28 -0.51 2.54
C GLY A 92 -7.80 -0.47 2.40
N MET A 93 -8.37 0.65 2.82
CA MET A 93 -9.82 0.93 2.80
C MET A 93 -10.32 1.24 1.40
N ASN A 94 -9.56 2.04 0.64
CA ASN A 94 -9.92 2.52 -0.69
C ASN A 94 -9.21 1.75 -1.83
N GLY A 95 -8.41 0.74 -1.52
CA GLY A 95 -7.66 -0.04 -2.50
C GLY A 95 -6.63 -0.95 -1.87
N GLN A 96 -5.87 -1.63 -2.71
CA GLN A 96 -4.82 -2.56 -2.31
C GLN A 96 -3.55 -2.30 -3.13
N VAL A 97 -2.41 -2.57 -2.52
CA VAL A 97 -1.08 -2.39 -3.11
C VAL A 97 -0.37 -3.74 -3.12
N ALA A 98 0.16 -4.12 -4.28
CA ALA A 98 1.11 -5.22 -4.39
C ALA A 98 2.45 -4.68 -4.88
N LEU A 99 3.52 -5.01 -4.16
CA LEU A 99 4.88 -4.78 -4.60
C LEU A 99 5.36 -6.01 -5.37
N LEU A 100 5.69 -5.83 -6.65
CA LEU A 100 6.36 -6.83 -7.48
C LEU A 100 7.85 -6.46 -7.59
N GLU A 101 8.60 -7.21 -8.37
CA GLU A 101 10.05 -7.04 -8.52
C GLU A 101 10.45 -5.68 -9.11
N ASP A 102 9.75 -5.22 -10.15
CA ASP A 102 10.06 -4.00 -10.91
C ASP A 102 8.94 -2.94 -10.87
N ARG A 103 7.79 -3.27 -10.27
CA ARG A 103 6.58 -2.45 -10.32
C ARG A 103 5.77 -2.53 -9.04
N VAL A 104 4.98 -1.49 -8.81
CA VAL A 104 3.91 -1.44 -7.82
C VAL A 104 2.58 -1.54 -8.55
N ARG A 105 1.74 -2.48 -8.12
CA ARG A 105 0.39 -2.64 -8.62
C ARG A 105 -0.62 -2.08 -7.61
N LEU A 106 -1.35 -1.07 -8.04
CA LEU A 106 -2.46 -0.48 -7.31
C LEU A 106 -3.77 -1.01 -7.88
N GLU A 107 -4.60 -1.61 -7.04
CA GLU A 107 -5.92 -2.05 -7.46
C GLU A 107 -7.01 -1.43 -6.59
N ARG A 108 -8.06 -0.92 -7.24
CA ARG A 108 -9.29 -0.50 -6.57
C ARG A 108 -10.27 -1.67 -6.54
N LYS A 109 -9.84 -2.76 -5.92
CA LYS A 109 -10.69 -3.94 -5.67
C LYS A 109 -11.15 -3.96 -4.22
N GLY A 110 -12.31 -4.56 -4.02
CA GLY A 110 -12.97 -4.61 -2.72
C GLY A 110 -14.26 -3.82 -2.71
N ARG A 111 -15.16 -4.25 -1.84
CA ARG A 111 -16.55 -3.80 -1.85
C ARG A 111 -16.70 -2.34 -1.39
N TRP A 112 -15.76 -1.85 -0.58
CA TRP A 112 -15.62 -0.44 -0.19
C TRP A 112 -14.96 0.43 -1.26
N ALA A 113 -13.99 -0.11 -2.02
CA ALA A 113 -13.38 0.57 -3.16
C ALA A 113 -14.41 0.79 -4.29
N PHE A 114 -15.29 -0.19 -4.53
CA PHE A 114 -16.38 -0.04 -5.50
C PHE A 114 -17.34 1.11 -5.13
N VAL A 115 -17.70 1.24 -3.84
CA VAL A 115 -18.62 2.30 -3.37
C VAL A 115 -17.98 3.69 -3.47
N THR A 116 -16.67 3.81 -3.19
CA THR A 116 -15.99 5.11 -3.12
C THR A 116 -15.37 5.56 -4.45
N HIS A 117 -15.03 4.63 -5.34
CA HIS A 117 -14.28 4.90 -6.58
C HIS A 117 -14.89 4.30 -7.85
N GLY A 118 -15.93 3.46 -7.76
CA GLY A 118 -16.54 2.77 -8.89
C GLY A 118 -15.71 1.59 -9.42
N VAL A 119 -15.93 1.20 -10.67
CA VAL A 119 -15.13 0.16 -11.35
C VAL A 119 -13.86 0.82 -11.92
N ARG A 120 -12.77 0.84 -11.15
CA ARG A 120 -11.44 1.24 -11.64
C ARG A 120 -10.55 0.02 -11.77
N GLY A 121 -9.84 -0.05 -12.91
CA GLY A 121 -8.93 -1.16 -13.22
C GLY A 121 -7.68 -1.17 -12.34
N ALA A 122 -6.93 -2.27 -12.42
CA ALA A 122 -5.59 -2.35 -11.83
C ALA A 122 -4.64 -1.41 -12.59
N ARG A 123 -3.79 -0.68 -11.85
CA ARG A 123 -2.73 0.14 -12.41
C ARG A 123 -1.39 -0.45 -11.99
N GLU A 124 -0.54 -0.73 -12.95
CA GLU A 124 0.85 -1.12 -12.70
C GLU A 124 1.76 0.07 -12.98
N ILE A 125 2.64 0.37 -12.04
CA ILE A 125 3.54 1.51 -12.07
C ILE A 125 4.96 1.01 -11.87
N LEU A 126 5.86 1.34 -12.79
CA LEU A 126 7.26 0.95 -12.66
C LEU A 126 7.90 1.64 -11.46
N ILE A 127 8.72 0.92 -10.69
CA ILE A 127 9.43 1.49 -9.52
C ILE A 127 10.32 2.65 -9.97
N SER A 128 10.91 2.58 -11.16
CA SER A 128 11.72 3.65 -11.76
C SER A 128 10.97 4.97 -12.02
N GLU A 129 9.64 4.93 -12.14
CA GLU A 129 8.80 6.12 -12.36
C GLU A 129 8.40 6.81 -11.06
N ILE A 130 8.52 6.11 -9.93
CA ILE A 130 8.20 6.64 -8.60
C ILE A 130 9.30 7.61 -8.19
N SER A 131 8.94 8.89 -8.10
CA SER A 131 9.84 9.94 -7.65
C SER A 131 10.06 9.83 -6.13
N SER A 132 8.98 9.73 -5.38
CA SER A 132 8.98 9.60 -3.92
C SER A 132 7.70 8.94 -3.43
N VAL A 133 7.73 8.51 -2.17
CA VAL A 133 6.59 7.92 -1.47
C VAL A 133 6.36 8.74 -0.22
N GLU A 134 5.16 9.29 -0.09
CA GLU A 134 4.72 9.93 1.14
C GLU A 134 3.98 8.90 1.99
N TYR A 135 4.33 8.79 3.26
CA TYR A 135 3.78 7.80 4.16
C TYR A 135 3.38 8.44 5.48
N ARG A 136 2.18 8.12 5.96
CA ARG A 136 1.68 8.55 7.26
C ARG A 136 1.08 7.37 8.01
N ASP A 137 1.47 7.24 9.27
CA ASP A 137 0.94 6.23 10.16
C ASP A 137 -0.55 6.45 10.48
N ALA A 138 -1.26 5.34 10.71
CA ALA A 138 -2.63 5.34 11.20
C ALA A 138 -2.67 5.64 12.70
N GLY A 139 -3.30 6.75 13.06
CA GLY A 139 -3.55 7.14 14.44
C GLY A 139 -4.81 6.51 15.02
N SER A 140 -5.16 6.91 16.24
CA SER A 140 -6.43 6.50 16.87
C SER A 140 -7.66 7.23 16.30
N LEU A 141 -7.46 8.37 15.64
CA LEU A 141 -8.52 9.26 15.14
C LEU A 141 -8.37 9.60 13.65
N VAL A 142 -7.23 9.28 13.06
CA VAL A 142 -6.89 9.61 11.67
C VAL A 142 -6.39 8.36 10.96
N ASN A 143 -6.77 8.20 9.70
CA ASN A 143 -6.30 7.09 8.88
C ASN A 143 -4.85 7.34 8.43
N GLY A 144 -4.11 6.25 8.28
CA GLY A 144 -2.80 6.26 7.64
C GLY A 144 -2.97 6.26 6.12
N TYR A 145 -1.91 6.63 5.42
CA TYR A 145 -1.88 6.51 3.96
C TYR A 145 -0.48 6.27 3.44
N ILE A 146 -0.43 5.69 2.25
CA ILE A 146 0.74 5.67 1.39
C ILE A 146 0.37 6.33 0.06
N LEU A 147 1.10 7.37 -0.33
CA LEU A 147 0.89 8.14 -1.56
C LEU A 147 2.14 8.05 -2.44
N PHE A 148 1.96 7.56 -3.66
CA PHE A 148 3.00 7.45 -4.67
C PHE A 148 3.07 8.74 -5.50
N ILE A 149 4.23 9.39 -5.53
CA ILE A 149 4.47 10.63 -6.25
C ILE A 149 5.35 10.33 -7.48
N PHE A 150 4.89 10.71 -8.68
CA PHE A 150 5.61 10.45 -9.94
C PHE A 150 6.23 11.72 -10.53
N ARG A 151 7.30 11.53 -11.31
CA ARG A 151 7.91 12.64 -12.07
C ARG A 151 6.93 13.15 -13.13
N GLY A 152 6.61 14.45 -13.09
CA GLY A 152 5.71 15.10 -14.06
C GLY A 152 4.21 14.89 -13.84
N GLY A 153 3.81 14.19 -12.78
CA GLY A 153 2.39 13.96 -12.43
C GLY A 153 1.73 15.13 -11.69
N ARG A 154 0.40 15.23 -11.78
CA ARG A 154 -0.41 16.19 -10.99
C ARG A 154 -0.47 15.86 -9.49
N ASP A 155 0.14 14.76 -9.08
CA ASP A 155 -0.05 14.09 -7.78
C ASP A 155 0.53 14.86 -6.59
N SER A 156 1.55 15.69 -6.83
CA SER A 156 2.15 16.56 -5.82
C SER A 156 1.18 17.61 -5.25
N ARG A 157 0.08 17.93 -5.95
CA ARG A 157 -0.94 18.87 -5.45
C ARG A 157 -1.85 18.27 -4.38
N SER A 158 -2.03 16.95 -4.36
CA SER A 158 -2.98 16.28 -3.47
C SER A 158 -2.52 16.27 -2.00
N SER A 159 -1.21 16.26 -1.76
CA SER A 159 -0.61 16.32 -0.42
C SER A 159 -0.95 17.64 0.31
N ILE A 160 -1.19 18.72 -0.46
CA ILE A 160 -1.45 20.07 0.07
C ILE A 160 -2.93 20.28 0.43
N LEU A 161 -3.85 19.46 -0.10
CA LEU A 161 -5.30 19.72 -0.07
C LEU A 161 -6.07 18.95 1.03
N GLY A 162 -5.36 18.29 1.96
CA GLY A 162 -5.95 17.62 3.12
C GLY A 162 -6.40 16.16 2.89
N ASP A 163 -6.69 15.46 3.99
CA ASP A 163 -6.96 14.01 4.03
C ASP A 163 -8.08 13.52 3.12
N ASP A 164 -9.10 14.34 2.88
CA ASP A 164 -10.22 14.02 2.00
C ASP A 164 -9.76 13.89 0.53
N ALA A 165 -8.87 14.78 0.09
CA ALA A 165 -8.28 14.70 -1.25
C ALA A 165 -7.42 13.44 -1.42
N ILE A 166 -6.75 12.99 -0.36
CA ILE A 166 -5.96 11.76 -0.35
C ILE A 166 -6.87 10.53 -0.49
N GLY A 167 -8.02 10.54 0.18
CA GLY A 167 -9.01 9.46 0.08
C GLY A 167 -9.45 9.16 -1.35
N HIS A 168 -9.54 10.20 -2.18
CA HIS A 168 -9.95 10.13 -3.58
C HIS A 168 -8.78 10.03 -4.59
N ASN A 169 -7.53 10.07 -4.12
CA ASN A 169 -6.36 10.04 -4.97
C ASN A 169 -6.06 8.63 -5.49
N GLU A 170 -5.89 8.51 -6.81
CA GLU A 170 -5.63 7.23 -7.49
C GLU A 170 -4.29 6.59 -7.14
N ASN A 171 -3.37 7.40 -6.65
CA ASN A 171 -2.02 7.03 -6.27
C ASN A 171 -1.86 6.99 -4.75
N ALA A 172 -2.95 7.14 -3.99
CA ALA A 172 -2.95 6.96 -2.55
C ALA A 172 -3.75 5.72 -2.13
N VAL A 173 -3.18 4.94 -1.23
CA VAL A 173 -3.93 3.90 -0.51
C VAL A 173 -4.02 4.30 0.95
N VAL A 174 -5.26 4.47 1.42
CA VAL A 174 -5.60 4.83 2.79
C VAL A 174 -5.84 3.56 3.58
N PHE A 175 -5.33 3.50 4.80
CA PHE A 175 -5.44 2.33 5.64
C PHE A 175 -5.72 2.68 7.10
N GLU A 176 -6.34 1.73 7.78
CA GLU A 176 -6.68 1.78 9.19
C GLU A 176 -5.60 1.10 10.03
N ARG A 177 -5.63 1.36 11.34
CA ARG A 177 -4.60 0.89 12.28
C ARG A 177 -4.40 -0.63 12.29
N LYS A 178 -5.45 -1.42 11.99
CA LYS A 178 -5.31 -2.89 11.90
C LYS A 178 -4.45 -3.35 10.72
N SER A 179 -4.38 -2.56 9.64
CA SER A 179 -3.57 -2.87 8.46
C SER A 179 -2.16 -2.28 8.54
N GLN A 180 -1.87 -1.43 9.53
CA GLN A 180 -0.59 -0.74 9.71
C GLN A 180 0.63 -1.67 9.53
N PRO A 181 0.70 -2.87 10.17
CA PRO A 181 1.89 -3.71 10.05
C PRO A 181 2.21 -4.12 8.61
N ALA A 182 1.19 -4.39 7.80
CA ALA A 182 1.37 -4.75 6.39
C ALA A 182 1.88 -3.56 5.56
N PHE A 183 1.43 -2.34 5.88
CA PHE A 183 1.89 -1.12 5.22
C PHE A 183 3.29 -0.70 5.64
N ASP A 184 3.68 -0.97 6.89
CA ASP A 184 5.06 -0.76 7.36
C ASP A 184 6.02 -1.67 6.60
N THR A 185 5.72 -2.98 6.51
CA THR A 185 6.51 -3.92 5.70
C THR A 185 6.58 -3.50 4.24
N LEU A 186 5.45 -3.08 3.66
CA LEU A 186 5.42 -2.62 2.27
C LEU A 186 6.28 -1.38 2.06
N ARG A 187 6.22 -0.40 2.97
CA ARG A 187 7.04 0.81 2.93
C ARG A 187 8.53 0.48 3.00
N GLU A 188 8.92 -0.38 3.94
CA GLU A 188 10.33 -0.79 4.12
C GLU A 188 10.87 -1.45 2.85
N MET A 189 10.15 -2.43 2.31
CA MET A 189 10.55 -3.13 1.08
C MET A 189 10.58 -2.20 -0.14
N LEU A 190 9.60 -1.30 -0.25
CA LEU A 190 9.52 -0.35 -1.34
C LEU A 190 10.68 0.66 -1.30
N ASN A 191 11.02 1.18 -0.13
CA ASN A 191 12.15 2.10 0.03
C ASN A 191 13.48 1.42 -0.33
N HIS A 192 13.68 0.18 0.12
CA HIS A 192 14.85 -0.61 -0.27
C HIS A 192 14.97 -0.74 -1.79
N ARG A 193 13.87 -1.11 -2.46
CA ARG A 193 13.85 -1.21 -3.94
C ARG A 193 14.07 0.14 -4.61
N LEU A 194 13.45 1.21 -4.13
CA LEU A 194 13.66 2.55 -4.69
C LEU A 194 15.13 2.97 -4.61
N ASP A 195 15.82 2.62 -3.53
CA ASP A 195 17.23 2.91 -3.37
C ASP A 195 18.10 2.07 -4.33
N GLU A 196 17.77 0.78 -4.54
CA GLU A 196 18.42 -0.06 -5.56
C GLU A 196 18.26 0.50 -6.97
N TYR A 197 17.08 1.03 -7.33
CA TYR A 197 16.83 1.64 -8.64
C TYR A 197 17.43 3.04 -8.79
N ARG A 198 17.57 3.79 -7.69
CA ARG A 198 18.18 5.13 -7.68
C ARG A 198 19.68 5.08 -7.68
N GLN A 199 20.27 4.07 -7.06
CA GLN A 199 21.65 3.74 -7.36
C GLN A 199 21.66 3.40 -8.84
N PRO A 200 22.30 4.20 -9.70
CA PRO A 200 22.56 3.71 -11.03
C PRO A 200 23.23 2.37 -10.82
N GLN A 201 22.74 1.30 -11.46
CA GLN A 201 23.68 0.29 -11.94
C GLN A 201 24.81 1.13 -12.51
N GLN A 202 25.96 1.09 -11.85
CA GLN A 202 27.19 1.60 -12.40
C GLN A 202 27.42 0.73 -13.63
N VAL A 203 26.74 1.07 -14.72
CA VAL A 203 27.27 0.90 -16.04
C VAL A 203 28.53 1.73 -15.93
N VAL A 204 29.63 1.02 -15.73
CA VAL A 204 30.98 1.53 -15.87
C VAL A 204 31.06 1.99 -17.33
N VAL A 205 30.48 3.15 -17.63
CA VAL A 205 30.74 3.87 -18.85
C VAL A 205 32.09 4.50 -18.59
N SER A 206 33.14 3.71 -18.82
CA SER A 206 34.51 4.18 -18.89
C SER A 206 34.60 5.24 -19.98
N ALA A 207 34.51 6.51 -19.58
CA ALA A 207 34.91 7.68 -20.34
C ALA A 207 35.14 8.87 -19.36
N PRO A 208 35.93 9.87 -19.77
CA PRO A 208 37.35 10.07 -19.47
C PRO A 208 37.62 10.68 -18.07
N GLN A 209 37.14 10.05 -16.99
CA GLN A 209 37.66 10.35 -15.65
C GLN A 209 38.93 9.55 -15.32
N SER A 210 39.21 8.44 -16.04
CA SER A 210 40.44 7.67 -15.79
C SER A 210 41.70 8.43 -16.18
N SER A 211 41.67 9.25 -17.23
CA SER A 211 42.85 10.00 -17.69
C SER A 211 43.40 10.95 -16.62
N PHE A 212 42.53 11.65 -15.89
CA PHE A 212 42.95 12.59 -14.84
C PHE A 212 43.42 11.87 -13.56
N ASP A 213 42.79 10.76 -13.19
CA ASP A 213 43.24 9.94 -12.05
C ASP A 213 44.56 9.19 -12.37
N GLU A 214 44.76 8.77 -13.62
CA GLU A 214 46.01 8.17 -14.10
C GLU A 214 47.14 9.20 -14.16
N LEU A 215 46.86 10.44 -14.58
CA LEU A 215 47.82 11.55 -14.53
C LEU A 215 48.27 11.87 -13.10
N LYS A 216 47.33 11.81 -12.14
CA LYS A 216 47.66 12.00 -10.72
C LYS A 216 48.60 10.92 -10.20
N LYS A 217 48.32 9.65 -10.50
CA LYS A 217 49.21 8.52 -10.15
C LYS A 217 50.59 8.63 -10.81
N LEU A 218 50.65 9.06 -12.07
CA LEU A 218 51.92 9.32 -12.75
C LEU A 218 52.71 10.46 -12.07
N GLY A 219 52.02 11.51 -11.61
CA GLY A 219 52.63 12.60 -10.84
C GLY A 219 53.22 12.10 -9.52
N ASP A 220 52.47 11.28 -8.79
CA ASP A 220 52.92 10.68 -7.53
C ASP A 220 54.14 9.76 -7.73
N LEU A 221 54.18 8.99 -8.82
CA LEU A 221 55.32 8.10 -9.15
C LEU A 221 56.58 8.88 -9.52
N ARG A 222 56.43 10.03 -10.19
CA ARG A 222 57.53 10.95 -10.50
C ARG A 222 58.06 11.60 -9.23
N GLU A 223 57.18 12.09 -8.37
CA GLU A 223 57.57 12.68 -7.07
C GLU A 223 58.25 11.66 -6.15
N ALA A 224 57.84 10.40 -6.21
CA ALA A 224 58.50 9.30 -5.51
C ALA A 224 59.85 8.88 -6.14
N GLY A 225 60.26 9.48 -7.26
CA GLY A 225 61.51 9.16 -7.97
C GLY A 225 61.52 7.77 -8.62
N LEU A 226 60.35 7.17 -8.83
CA LEU A 226 60.21 5.81 -9.40
C LEU A 226 60.18 5.81 -10.93
N ILE A 227 59.90 6.95 -11.54
CA ILE A 227 59.94 7.17 -13.00
C ILE A 227 60.72 8.45 -13.31
N SER A 228 61.35 8.50 -14.48
CA SER A 228 62.07 9.68 -14.95
C SER A 228 61.13 10.73 -15.56
N GLU A 229 61.57 11.99 -15.63
CA GLU A 229 60.79 13.10 -16.22
C GLU A 229 60.42 12.82 -17.69
N ASP A 230 61.36 12.21 -18.43
CA ASP A 230 61.17 11.87 -19.84
C ASP A 230 60.09 10.78 -20.03
N GLU A 231 60.01 9.81 -19.11
CA GLU A 231 58.99 8.76 -19.12
C GLU A 231 57.61 9.31 -18.73
N PHE A 232 57.57 10.25 -17.78
CA PHE A 232 56.35 10.91 -17.36
C PHE A 232 55.73 11.74 -18.50
N GLU A 233 56.52 12.57 -19.19
CA GLU A 233 56.00 13.42 -20.28
C GLU A 233 55.51 12.59 -21.48
N ARG A 234 56.14 11.45 -21.77
CA ARG A 234 55.69 10.52 -22.83
C ARG A 234 54.31 9.91 -22.52
N GLU A 235 54.09 9.47 -21.28
CA GLU A 235 52.81 8.88 -20.87
C GLU A 235 51.70 9.92 -20.66
N LYS A 236 52.05 11.10 -20.14
CA LYS A 236 51.14 12.24 -20.04
C LYS A 236 50.63 12.71 -21.41
N GLY A 237 51.51 12.75 -22.42
CA GLY A 237 51.11 13.04 -23.80
C GLY A 237 50.17 12.00 -24.39
N ARG A 238 50.31 10.72 -24.00
CA ARG A 238 49.41 9.63 -24.42
C ARG A 238 48.01 9.74 -23.78
N LEU A 239 47.93 10.23 -22.54
CA LEU A 239 46.67 10.36 -21.79
C LEU A 239 45.87 11.63 -22.11
N LEU A 240 46.53 12.68 -22.63
CA LEU A 240 45.93 13.97 -22.97
C LEU A 240 45.75 14.20 -24.48
N GLY A 241 46.17 13.24 -25.31
CA GLY A 241 46.20 13.31 -26.78
C GLY A 241 45.02 12.66 -27.48
#